data_AF-A0A1I0UCH0-F1
#
_entry.id   AF-A0A1I0UCH0-F1
#
_cell.length_a   1.000
_cell.length_b   1.000
_cell.length_c   1.000
_cell.angle_alpha   90.00
_cell.angle_beta   90.00
_cell.angle_gamma   90.00
#
_symmetry.space_group_name_H-M   'P 1'
#
loop_
_entity.id
_entity.type
_entity.pdbx_description
1 polymer ?
#
loop_
_entity_poly.entity_id
_entity_poly.type
_entity_poly.pdbx_seq_one_letter_code
_entity_poly.pdbx_strand_id
1 'polypeptide(L)'
;MPRSVVAYGPHGRQPFADCAERQRWTYVQIGAKLGVSARHVRNAAIGWTRPNAVLREELPSLLGCPLSELFTESAIAEDFATRPKRKAEAS
;
A
#
# COMPACT_ATOMS: atom_id res chain seq x y z
N MET A 1 -0.04 21.10 -15.19
CA MET A 1 -0.96 20.01 -14.80
C MET A 1 -1.46 20.32 -13.40
N PRO A 2 -2.73 20.69 -13.18
CA PRO A 2 -3.23 20.90 -11.82
C PRO A 2 -3.13 19.57 -11.06
N ARG A 3 -2.40 19.56 -9.94
CA ARG A 3 -2.37 18.40 -9.02
C ARG A 3 -3.81 18.18 -8.57
N SER A 4 -4.46 17.14 -9.06
CA SER A 4 -5.77 16.71 -8.55
C SER A 4 -5.69 16.67 -7.04
N VAL A 5 -6.65 17.32 -6.38
CA VAL A 5 -6.79 17.29 -4.92
C VAL A 5 -7.23 15.87 -4.55
N VAL A 6 -6.26 14.98 -4.43
CA VAL A 6 -6.51 13.60 -4.01
C VAL A 6 -6.84 13.67 -2.52
N ALA A 7 -8.07 13.32 -2.17
CA ALA A 7 -8.45 13.13 -0.78
C ALA A 7 -7.62 11.97 -0.19
N TYR A 8 -6.74 12.31 0.75
CA TYR A 8 -5.94 11.33 1.48
C TYR A 8 -6.81 10.62 2.51
N GLY A 9 -6.51 9.34 2.73
CA GLY A 9 -7.17 8.55 3.75
C GLY A 9 -6.74 8.92 5.17
N PRO A 10 -7.25 8.21 6.19
CA PRO A 10 -6.99 8.51 7.61
C PRO A 10 -5.50 8.40 7.98
N HIS A 11 -4.70 7.67 7.20
CA HIS A 11 -3.25 7.56 7.42
C HIS A 11 -2.45 8.68 6.73
N GLY A 12 -3.12 9.61 6.05
CA GLY A 12 -2.49 10.69 5.30
C GLY A 12 -1.80 10.20 4.02
N ARG A 13 -1.15 11.14 3.32
CA ARG A 13 -0.40 10.85 2.09
C ARG A 13 0.82 9.99 2.41
N GLN A 14 0.92 8.81 1.80
CA GLN A 14 2.09 7.96 1.98
C GLN A 14 3.23 8.39 1.04
N PRO A 15 4.48 8.42 1.51
CA PRO A 15 5.63 8.74 0.66
C PRO A 15 5.90 7.69 -0.43
N PHE A 16 5.32 6.49 -0.30
CA PHE A 16 5.26 5.47 -1.37
C PHE A 16 4.77 6.04 -2.70
N ALA A 17 3.74 6.90 -2.69
CA ALA A 17 3.21 7.48 -3.93
C ALA A 17 4.28 8.30 -4.69
N ASP A 18 5.09 9.08 -3.95
CA ASP A 18 6.18 9.86 -4.52
C ASP A 18 7.32 8.97 -5.03
N CYS A 19 7.67 7.93 -4.27
CA CYS A 19 8.72 6.98 -4.68
C CYS A 19 8.34 6.24 -5.97
N ALA A 20 7.09 5.77 -6.07
CA ALA A 20 6.58 5.12 -7.26
C ALA A 20 6.57 6.08 -8.46
N GLU A 21 6.11 7.32 -8.28
CA GLU A 21 6.08 8.34 -9.34
C GLU A 21 7.48 8.68 -9.85
N ARG A 22 8.45 8.91 -8.94
CA ARG A 22 9.85 9.21 -9.30
C ARG A 22 10.50 8.11 -10.12
N GLN A 23 10.21 6.86 -9.79
CA GLN A 23 10.73 5.68 -10.49
C GLN A 23 9.87 5.26 -11.69
N ARG A 24 8.81 6.02 -12.01
CA ARG A 24 7.87 5.72 -13.10
C ARG A 24 7.18 4.36 -12.98
N TRP A 25 7.02 3.86 -11.74
CA TRP A 25 6.21 2.68 -11.48
C TRP A 25 4.73 3.05 -11.44
N THR A 26 3.92 2.30 -12.18
CA THR A 26 2.46 2.38 -12.04
C THR A 26 1.97 1.40 -10.97
N TYR A 27 0.86 1.73 -10.29
CA TYR A 27 0.25 0.82 -9.32
C TYR A 27 -0.18 -0.52 -9.93
N VAL A 28 -0.48 -0.52 -11.23
CA VAL A 28 -0.79 -1.74 -11.99
C VAL A 28 0.44 -2.63 -12.12
N GLN A 29 1.59 -2.07 -12.49
CA GLN A 29 2.85 -2.82 -12.60
C GLN A 29 3.30 -3.36 -11.24
N ILE A 30 3.22 -2.54 -10.19
CA ILE A 30 3.57 -2.96 -8.82
C ILE A 30 2.65 -4.10 -8.40
N GLY A 31 1.34 -3.95 -8.59
CA GLY A 31 0.37 -4.99 -8.25
C GLY A 31 0.62 -6.30 -9.01
N ALA A 32 0.85 -6.21 -10.32
CA ALA A 32 1.15 -7.37 -11.15
C ALA A 32 2.44 -8.09 -10.71
N LYS A 33 3.48 -7.32 -10.35
CA LYS A 33 4.78 -7.88 -9.93
C LYS A 33 4.72 -8.54 -8.56
N LEU A 34 3.89 -8.01 -7.65
CA LEU A 34 3.73 -8.52 -6.28
C LEU A 34 2.56 -9.50 -6.11
N GLY A 35 1.78 -9.74 -7.16
CA GLY A 35 0.56 -10.56 -7.06
C GLY A 35 -0.55 -9.91 -6.22
N VAL A 36 -0.58 -8.58 -6.13
CA VAL A 36 -1.55 -7.81 -5.33
C VAL A 36 -2.43 -6.97 -6.26
N SER A 37 -3.69 -6.76 -5.89
CA SER A 37 -4.58 -5.90 -6.70
C SER A 37 -4.06 -4.46 -6.79
N ALA A 38 -4.07 -3.89 -7.99
CA ALA A 38 -3.68 -2.49 -8.22
C ALA A 38 -4.50 -1.50 -7.37
N ARG A 39 -5.75 -1.84 -7.05
CA ARG A 39 -6.61 -1.05 -6.15
C ARG A 39 -6.08 -1.04 -4.72
N HIS A 40 -5.62 -2.18 -4.20
CA HIS A 40 -5.01 -2.25 -2.87
C HIS A 40 -3.71 -1.46 -2.81
N VAL A 41 -2.86 -1.57 -3.84
CA VAL A 41 -1.63 -0.77 -3.96
C VAL A 41 -1.96 0.73 -3.94
N ARG A 42 -2.92 1.15 -4.76
CA ARG A 42 -3.36 2.56 -4.78
C ARG A 42 -3.87 2.98 -3.40
N ASN A 43 -4.79 2.24 -2.81
CA ASN A 43 -5.37 2.59 -1.50
C ASN A 43 -4.31 2.68 -0.40
N ALA A 44 -3.31 1.81 -0.43
CA ALA A 44 -2.15 1.90 0.45
C ALA A 44 -1.37 3.19 0.20
N ALA A 45 -1.08 3.55 -1.06
CA ALA A 45 -0.38 4.80 -1.41
C ALA A 45 -1.10 6.07 -0.95
N ILE A 46 -2.43 6.10 -1.06
CA ILE A 46 -3.24 7.25 -0.65
C ILE A 46 -3.65 7.21 0.83
N GLY A 47 -3.17 6.23 1.60
CA GLY A 47 -3.41 6.11 3.05
C GLY A 47 -4.84 5.71 3.44
N TRP A 48 -5.60 5.13 2.51
CA TRP A 48 -6.95 4.64 2.75
C TRP A 48 -6.97 3.24 3.36
N THR A 49 -5.95 2.43 3.07
CA THR A 49 -5.79 1.10 3.64
C THR A 49 -4.36 0.91 4.11
N ARG A 50 -4.16 0.04 5.10
CA ARG A 50 -2.82 -0.38 5.52
C ARG A 50 -2.17 -1.28 4.45
N PRO A 51 -0.84 -1.24 4.27
CA PRO A 51 -0.14 -2.20 3.42
C PRO A 51 -0.30 -3.62 4.00
N ASN A 52 -0.57 -4.59 3.14
CA ASN A 52 -0.61 -6.01 3.53
C ASN A 52 0.82 -6.55 3.73
N ALA A 53 0.96 -7.76 4.27
CA ALA A 53 2.28 -8.39 4.49
C ALA A 53 3.16 -8.38 3.23
N VAL A 54 2.59 -8.74 2.07
CA VAL A 54 3.32 -8.73 0.78
C VAL A 54 3.87 -7.34 0.45
N LEU A 55 3.08 -6.26 0.60
CA LEU A 55 3.55 -4.91 0.37
C LEU A 55 4.56 -4.44 1.44
N ARG A 56 4.57 -5.02 2.64
CA ARG A 56 5.56 -4.68 3.67
C ARG A 56 6.91 -5.34 3.39
N GLU A 57 6.89 -6.57 2.89
CA GLU A 57 8.09 -7.38 2.70
C GLU A 57 8.75 -7.13 1.33
N GLU A 58 7.95 -7.09 0.26
CA GLU A 58 8.48 -7.10 -1.11
C GLU A 58 8.66 -5.69 -1.71
N LEU A 59 7.82 -4.73 -1.29
CA LEU A 59 7.83 -3.37 -1.84
C LEU A 59 9.15 -2.62 -1.58
N PRO A 60 9.78 -2.72 -0.38
CA PRO A 60 11.08 -2.12 -0.13
C PRO A 60 12.17 -2.60 -1.08
N SER A 61 12.19 -3.91 -1.34
CA SER A 61 13.12 -4.54 -2.29
C SER A 61 12.82 -4.14 -3.73
N LEU A 62 11.55 -3.98 -4.09
CA LEU A 62 11.14 -3.59 -5.42
C LEU A 62 11.53 -2.14 -5.78
N LEU A 63 11.39 -1.23 -4.81
CA LEU A 63 11.65 0.19 -5.00
C LEU A 63 13.04 0.63 -4.52
N GLY A 64 13.78 -0.24 -3.82
CA GLY A 64 15.08 0.09 -3.23
C GLY A 64 15.00 1.14 -2.12
N CYS A 65 13.86 1.25 -1.43
CA CYS A 65 13.63 2.20 -0.34
C CYS A 65 13.17 1.43 0.91
N PRO A 66 13.62 1.81 2.12
CA PRO A 66 13.18 1.14 3.34
C PRO A 66 11.68 1.36 3.59
N LEU A 67 11.04 0.41 4.29
CA LEU A 67 9.59 0.45 4.54
C LEU A 67 9.14 1.74 5.24
N SER A 68 9.96 2.25 6.16
CA SER A 68 9.74 3.51 6.89
C SER A 68 9.77 4.76 6.01
N GLU A 69 10.42 4.70 4.84
CA GLU A 69 10.41 5.77 3.84
C GLU A 69 9.26 5.62 2.84
N LEU A 70 8.64 4.44 2.77
CA LEU A 70 7.52 4.16 1.88
C LEU A 70 6.18 4.40 2.58
N PHE A 71 6.08 4.13 3.88
CA PHE A 71 4.85 4.26 4.64
C PHE A 71 5.07 5.06 5.92
N THR A 72 4.05 5.82 6.31
CA THR A 72 4.03 6.52 7.60
C THR A 72 3.94 5.52 8.73
N GLU A 73 4.47 5.85 9.91
CA GLU A 73 4.38 5.01 11.10
C GLU A 73 2.94 4.58 11.39
N SER A 74 1.98 5.50 11.22
CA SER A 74 0.55 5.22 11.40
C SER A 74 -0.02 4.14 10.47
N ALA A 75 0.57 3.92 9.30
CA ALA A 75 0.15 2.89 8.34
C ALA A 75 0.79 1.52 8.61
N ILE A 76 1.97 1.50 9.25
CA ILE A 76 2.72 0.27 9.60
C ILE A 76 2.51 -0.18 11.04
N ALA A 77 2.05 0.71 11.94
CA ALA A 77 1.91 0.45 13.38
C ALA A 77 1.01 -0.74 13.72
N GLU A 78 0.01 -1.01 12.89
CA GLU A 78 -0.87 -2.16 13.06
C GLU A 78 -0.91 -2.98 11.78
N ASP A 79 -1.05 -4.29 11.88
CA ASP A 79 -1.21 -5.15 10.71
C ASP A 79 -2.48 -4.84 9.91
N PHE A 80 -2.41 -5.12 8.61
CA PHE A 80 -3.61 -5.12 7.78
C PHE A 80 -4.51 -6.23 8.29
N ALA A 81 -5.61 -5.86 8.96
CA ALA A 81 -6.53 -6.80 9.56
C ALA A 81 -6.95 -7.86 8.54
N THR A 82 -6.43 -9.08 8.69
CA THR A 82 -6.93 -10.26 8.01
C THR A 82 -8.40 -10.33 8.38
N ARG A 83 -9.26 -10.13 7.37
CA ARG A 83 -10.72 -10.25 7.49
C ARG A 83 -11.03 -11.38 8.48
N PRO A 84 -11.79 -11.17 9.57
CA PRO A 84 -12.08 -12.25 10.49
C PRO A 84 -12.68 -13.39 9.66
N LYS A 85 -12.03 -14.56 9.66
CA LYS A 85 -12.57 -15.77 9.05
C LYS A 85 -13.96 -15.94 9.67
N ARG A 86 -15.03 -15.65 8.93
CA ARG A 86 -16.37 -16.08 9.33
C ARG A 86 -16.25 -17.60 9.51
N LYS A 87 -16.51 -18.06 10.72
CA LYS A 87 -16.51 -19.48 11.10
C LYS A 87 -17.19 -20.29 10.01
N ALA A 88 -16.41 -21.05 9.25
CA ALA A 88 -16.90 -22.19 8.50
C ALA A 88 -16.69 -23.40 9.42
N GLU A 89 -17.55 -23.52 10.42
CA GLU A 89 -17.66 -24.72 11.23
C GLU A 89 -19.16 -24.95 11.46
N ALA A 90 -19.74 -25.65 10.51
CA ALA A 90 -21.02 -26.35 10.62
C ALA A 90 -20.93 -27.53 9.65
N SER A 91 -20.35 -28.63 10.14
CA SER A 91 -20.53 -29.97 9.60
C SER A 91 -20.89 -30.87 10.78
#